data_AF-A0A7J8TNS3-F1
#
_entry.id   AF-A0A7J8TNS3-F1
#
_cell.length_a   1.000
_cell.length_b   1.000
_cell.length_c   1.000
_cell.angle_alpha   90.00
_cell.angle_beta   90.00
_cell.angle_gamma   90.00
#
_symmetry.space_group_name_H-M   'P 1'
#
loop_
_entity.id
_entity.type
_entity.pdbx_description
1 polymer ?
#
loop_
_entity_poly.entity_id
_entity_poly.type
_entity_poly.pdbx_seq_one_letter_code
_entity_poly.pdbx_strand_id
1 'polypeptide(L)'
;RVNGTWNAQFQVSNPNKKLSIYYGDIVSSVFHKDDFLTETRIGPFVQGTREVNSVEASYSVVDSFVEGKVVDAMNGEKSRGEIKFNIKVVADVAFRYGGWRGRRRILRVWCDDVALTGSSGKMTGGSKKCSVD
;
A
#
# COMPACT_ATOMS: atom_id res chain seq x y z
N ARG A 1 17.55 -11.04 -9.67
CA ARG A 1 17.27 -10.57 -8.29
C ARG A 1 16.77 -9.15 -8.36
N VAL A 2 15.85 -8.76 -7.48
CA VAL A 2 15.30 -7.40 -7.41
C VAL A 2 15.80 -6.76 -6.12
N ASN A 3 16.43 -5.59 -6.23
CA ASN A 3 16.91 -4.82 -5.10
C ASN A 3 16.48 -3.35 -5.24
N GLY A 4 16.08 -2.72 -4.15
CA GLY A 4 15.72 -1.31 -4.13
C GLY A 4 14.91 -0.89 -2.92
N THR A 5 14.82 0.41 -2.72
CA THR A 5 13.93 1.02 -1.72
C THR A 5 12.79 1.73 -2.44
N TRP A 6 11.56 1.45 -2.04
CA TRP A 6 10.37 2.09 -2.60
C TRP A 6 9.55 2.72 -1.49
N ASN A 7 8.91 3.85 -1.77
CA ASN A 7 7.99 4.51 -0.86
C ASN A 7 6.67 4.75 -1.54
N ALA A 8 5.57 4.37 -0.88
CA ALA A 8 4.21 4.71 -1.27
C ALA A 8 3.59 5.63 -0.22
N GLN A 9 2.72 6.54 -0.67
CA GLN A 9 1.93 7.40 0.20
C GLN A 9 0.44 7.21 -0.16
N PHE A 10 -0.37 6.92 0.86
CA PHE A 10 -1.81 6.74 0.72
C PHE A 10 -2.55 7.92 1.32
N GLN A 11 -3.53 8.44 0.60
CA GLN A 11 -4.52 9.35 1.17
C GLN A 11 -5.73 8.54 1.61
N VAL A 12 -5.93 8.44 2.93
CA VAL A 12 -7.02 7.66 3.53
C VAL A 12 -8.07 8.62 4.05
N SER A 13 -9.36 8.35 3.81
CA SER A 13 -10.46 9.22 4.22
C SER A 13 -11.55 8.43 4.95
N ASN A 14 -11.97 8.94 6.11
CA ASN A 14 -13.16 8.46 6.81
C ASN A 14 -14.36 9.36 6.50
N PRO A 15 -15.26 9.00 5.57
CA PRO A 15 -16.43 9.82 5.26
C PRO A 15 -17.49 9.79 6.37
N ASN A 16 -17.35 8.93 7.39
CA ASN A 16 -18.32 8.79 8.46
C ASN A 16 -18.35 10.03 9.35
N LYS A 17 -19.57 10.51 9.63
CA LYS A 17 -19.82 11.74 10.41
C LYS A 17 -19.93 11.51 11.91
N LYS A 18 -19.99 10.24 12.35
CA LYS A 18 -20.29 9.85 13.74
C LYS A 18 -19.23 8.94 14.33
N LEU A 19 -18.66 8.05 13.52
CA LEU A 19 -17.76 7.01 13.97
C LEU A 19 -16.33 7.30 13.54
N SER A 20 -15.38 7.16 14.46
CA SER A 20 -13.96 7.06 14.12
C SER A 20 -13.61 5.62 13.74
N ILE A 21 -12.51 5.45 13.03
CA ILE A 21 -12.01 4.14 12.59
C ILE A 21 -10.64 3.94 13.22
N TYR A 22 -10.48 2.84 13.96
CA TYR A 22 -9.16 2.35 14.33
C TYR A 22 -8.65 1.40 13.26
N TYR A 23 -7.42 1.58 12.83
CA TYR A 23 -6.68 0.70 11.95
C TYR A 23 -5.54 0.08 12.74
N GLY A 24 -5.49 -1.24 12.78
CA GLY A 24 -4.44 -2.04 13.41
C GLY A 24 -3.94 -3.13 12.48
N ASP A 25 -2.83 -3.75 12.85
CA ASP A 25 -2.22 -4.88 12.14
C ASP A 25 -2.15 -4.65 10.61
N ILE A 26 -1.63 -3.48 10.23
CA ILE A 26 -1.63 -3.02 8.85
C ILE A 26 -0.40 -3.58 8.12
N VAL A 27 -0.65 -4.39 7.10
CA VAL A 27 0.37 -4.95 6.22
C VAL A 27 0.17 -4.40 4.83
N SER A 28 1.23 -3.85 4.23
CA SER A 28 1.23 -3.38 2.86
C SER A 28 2.23 -4.20 2.05
N SER A 29 1.81 -4.76 0.92
CA SER A 29 2.57 -5.68 0.09
C SER A 29 2.65 -5.16 -1.34
N VAL A 30 3.81 -5.33 -1.98
CA VAL A 30 4.08 -4.87 -3.35
C VAL A 30 4.24 -6.08 -4.26
N PHE A 31 3.62 -6.01 -5.44
CA PHE A 31 3.63 -7.04 -6.47
C PHE A 31 4.03 -6.46 -7.82
N HIS A 32 4.78 -7.22 -8.62
CA HIS A 32 4.85 -6.99 -10.07
C HIS A 32 3.85 -7.93 -10.72
N LYS A 33 2.77 -7.39 -11.30
CA LYS A 33 1.62 -8.19 -11.72
C LYS A 33 1.08 -9.00 -10.53
N ASP A 34 1.22 -10.33 -10.56
CA ASP A 34 0.80 -11.24 -9.50
C ASP A 34 1.97 -11.76 -8.65
N ASP A 35 3.21 -11.41 -9.00
CA ASP A 35 4.42 -11.88 -8.32
C ASP A 35 4.73 -11.00 -7.11
N PHE A 36 4.69 -11.59 -5.91
CA PHE A 36 5.03 -10.92 -4.66
C PHE A 36 6.50 -10.50 -4.63
N LEU A 37 6.77 -9.25 -4.29
CA LEU A 37 8.13 -8.71 -4.22
C LEU A 37 8.59 -8.51 -2.78
N THR A 38 7.80 -7.79 -1.99
CA THR A 38 8.13 -7.40 -0.62
C THR A 38 6.88 -6.91 0.12
N GLU A 39 6.98 -6.79 1.44
CA GLU A 39 5.96 -6.17 2.27
C GLU A 39 6.58 -5.35 3.41
N THR A 40 5.77 -4.49 4.00
CA THR A 40 6.10 -3.70 5.17
C THR A 40 4.90 -3.58 6.10
N ARG A 41 5.16 -3.22 7.36
CA ARG A 41 4.12 -2.99 8.37
C ARG A 41 3.99 -1.50 8.64
N ILE A 42 2.75 -1.03 8.69
CA ILE A 42 2.42 0.35 9.03
C ILE A 42 1.92 0.38 10.48
N GLY A 43 2.36 1.38 11.24
CA GLY A 43 1.92 1.55 12.63
C GLY A 43 0.40 1.74 12.73
N PRO A 44 -0.23 1.26 13.81
CA PRO A 44 -1.66 1.44 14.02
C PRO A 44 -2.01 2.92 14.20
N PHE A 45 -3.17 3.34 13.72
CA PHE A 45 -3.65 4.71 13.86
C PHE A 45 -5.17 4.78 14.02
N VAL A 46 -5.66 5.92 14.50
CA VAL A 46 -7.09 6.23 14.59
C VAL A 46 -7.37 7.38 13.65
N GLN A 47 -8.39 7.20 12.82
CA GLN A 47 -8.94 8.25 11.98
C GLN A 47 -10.27 8.71 12.56
N GLY A 48 -10.33 9.97 12.97
CA GLY A 48 -11.51 10.67 13.44
C GLY A 48 -12.60 10.77 12.37
N THR A 49 -13.73 11.37 12.75
CA THR A 49 -14.86 11.59 11.83
C THR A 49 -14.50 12.61 10.77
N ARG A 50 -14.80 12.33 9.49
CA ARG A 50 -14.46 13.20 8.34
C ARG A 50 -12.97 13.55 8.21
N GLU A 51 -12.11 12.77 8.86
CA GLU A 51 -10.68 13.01 8.82
C GLU A 51 -10.05 12.40 7.57
N VAL A 52 -9.04 13.07 7.06
CA VAL A 52 -8.19 12.60 5.96
C VAL A 52 -6.76 12.53 6.49
N ASN A 53 -6.12 11.37 6.34
CA ASN A 53 -4.75 11.13 6.79
C ASN A 53 -3.86 10.78 5.59
N SER A 54 -2.61 11.21 5.66
CA SER A 54 -1.55 10.71 4.78
C SER A 54 -0.81 9.59 5.52
N VAL A 55 -0.71 8.41 4.89
CA VAL A 55 -0.08 7.23 5.46
C VAL A 55 1.05 6.79 4.55
N GLU A 56 2.26 6.66 5.10
CA GLU A 56 3.44 6.27 4.34
C GLU A 56 3.79 4.80 4.56
N ALA A 57 4.25 4.15 3.50
CA ALA A 57 4.78 2.80 3.51
C ALA A 57 6.14 2.77 2.82
N SER A 58 7.17 2.41 3.57
CA SER A 58 8.54 2.25 3.08
C SER A 58 8.86 0.76 2.95
N TYR A 59 9.28 0.37 1.75
CA TYR A 59 9.63 -0.98 1.39
C TYR A 59 11.13 -1.09 1.16
N SER A 60 11.73 -2.13 1.71
CA SER A 60 13.08 -2.55 1.37
C SER A 60 13.01 -3.88 0.66
N VAL A 61 13.50 -3.91 -0.58
CA VAL A 61 13.57 -5.13 -1.39
C VAL A 61 15.04 -5.52 -1.39
N VAL A 62 15.34 -6.63 -0.73
CA VAL A 62 16.67 -7.21 -0.69
C VAL A 62 16.52 -8.68 -1.07
N ASP A 63 17.14 -9.07 -2.17
CA ASP A 63 17.18 -10.44 -2.67
C ASP A 63 15.81 -11.13 -2.73
N SER A 64 14.77 -10.37 -3.09
CA SER A 64 13.45 -10.95 -3.36
C SER A 64 13.61 -12.08 -4.38
N PHE A 65 13.30 -13.30 -3.92
CA PHE A 65 13.41 -14.51 -4.73
C PHE A 65 12.20 -14.59 -5.64
N VAL A 66 12.27 -13.82 -6.72
CA VAL A 66 11.34 -13.91 -7.84
C VAL A 66 11.99 -14.63 -9.00
N GLU A 67 11.17 -15.30 -9.80
CA GLU A 67 11.62 -15.99 -10.99
C GLU A 67 12.38 -15.05 -11.94
N GLY A 68 13.38 -15.58 -12.65
CA GLY A 68 14.21 -14.78 -13.58
C GLY A 68 13.38 -13.99 -14.60
N LYS A 69 12.29 -14.59 -15.09
CA LYS A 69 11.35 -13.95 -16.04
C LYS A 69 10.74 -12.64 -15.51
N VAL A 70 10.51 -12.56 -14.19
CA VAL A 70 9.94 -11.37 -13.53
C VAL A 70 10.99 -10.26 -13.52
N VAL A 71 12.23 -10.62 -13.16
CA VAL A 71 13.37 -9.70 -13.16
C VAL A 71 13.59 -9.13 -14.57
N ASP A 72 13.55 -9.97 -15.59
CA ASP A 72 13.74 -9.55 -16.98
C ASP A 72 12.61 -8.66 -17.47
N ALA A 73 11.35 -8.97 -17.11
CA ALA A 73 10.20 -8.12 -17.41
C ALA A 73 10.33 -6.74 -16.75
N MET A 74 10.68 -6.70 -15.47
CA MET A 74 10.91 -5.45 -14.73
C MET A 74 12.06 -4.62 -15.33
N ASN A 75 13.16 -5.27 -15.72
CA ASN A 75 14.28 -4.59 -16.39
C ASN A 75 13.87 -4.02 -17.76
N GLY A 76 13.06 -4.75 -18.53
CA GLY A 76 12.52 -4.28 -19.79
C GLY A 76 11.51 -3.14 -19.66
N GLU A 77 10.71 -3.12 -18.60
CA GLU A 77 9.83 -1.98 -18.27
C GLU A 77 10.64 -0.76 -17.85
N LYS A 78 11.63 -0.97 -16.97
CA LYS A 78 12.55 0.08 -16.51
C LYS A 78 13.30 0.74 -17.66
N SER A 79 13.75 -0.02 -18.67
CA SER A 79 14.42 0.55 -19.86
C SER A 79 13.49 1.39 -20.75
N ARG A 80 12.18 1.15 -20.69
CA ARG A 80 11.15 1.98 -21.33
C ARG A 80 10.76 3.21 -20.50
N GLY A 81 11.34 3.38 -19.31
CA GLY A 81 11.21 4.58 -18.48
C GLY A 81 10.11 4.54 -17.42
N GLU A 82 9.28 3.49 -17.38
CA GLU A 82 8.22 3.34 -16.39
C GLU A 82 8.06 1.87 -16.00
N ILE A 83 7.92 1.63 -14.69
CA ILE A 83 7.60 0.31 -14.14
C ILE A 83 6.42 0.44 -13.18
N LYS A 84 5.46 -0.48 -13.29
CA LYS A 84 4.20 -0.45 -12.53
C LYS A 84 4.13 -1.61 -11.57
N PHE A 85 3.54 -1.34 -10.41
CA PHE A 85 3.33 -2.34 -9.37
C PHE A 85 1.90 -2.32 -8.89
N ASN A 86 1.45 -3.46 -8.37
CA ASN A 86 0.22 -3.56 -7.61
C ASN A 86 0.58 -3.48 -6.13
N ILE A 87 -0.20 -2.70 -5.38
CA ILE A 87 -0.06 -2.59 -3.93
C ILE A 87 -1.31 -3.13 -3.28
N LYS A 88 -1.13 -4.06 -2.34
CA LYS A 88 -2.20 -4.62 -1.52
C LYS A 88 -2.01 -4.17 -0.08
N VAL A 89 -3.06 -3.63 0.52
CA VAL A 89 -3.07 -3.34 1.96
C VAL A 89 -4.11 -4.21 2.65
N VAL A 90 -3.73 -4.83 3.76
CA VAL A 90 -4.64 -5.57 4.64
C VAL A 90 -4.52 -4.97 6.04
N ALA A 91 -5.66 -4.67 6.66
CA ALA A 91 -5.69 -4.12 8.02
C ALA A 91 -6.85 -4.71 8.83
N ASP A 92 -6.65 -4.82 10.15
CA ASP A 92 -7.75 -5.01 11.10
C ASP A 92 -8.34 -3.64 11.45
N VAL A 93 -9.63 -3.45 11.18
CA VAL A 93 -10.33 -2.19 11.42
C VAL A 93 -11.50 -2.35 12.37
N ALA A 94 -11.70 -1.33 13.22
CA ALA A 94 -12.85 -1.27 14.12
C ALA A 94 -13.40 0.14 14.21
N PHE A 95 -14.70 0.30 13.99
CA PHE A 95 -15.40 1.54 14.27
C PHE A 95 -15.46 1.81 15.78
N ARG A 96 -15.36 3.08 16.17
CA ARG A 96 -15.43 3.53 17.56
C ARG A 96 -16.38 4.71 17.71
N TYR A 97 -17.02 4.79 18.88
CA TYR A 97 -17.87 5.90 19.30
C TYR A 97 -17.77 6.08 20.81
N GLY A 98 -17.13 7.15 21.28
CA GLY A 98 -16.82 7.32 22.71
C GLY A 98 -16.07 6.11 23.27
N GLY A 99 -16.56 5.53 24.36
CA GLY A 99 -16.01 4.30 24.96
C GLY A 99 -16.40 3.00 24.25
N TRP A 100 -17.33 3.04 23.29
CA TRP A 100 -17.77 1.85 22.56
C TRP A 100 -16.84 1.53 21.37
N ARG A 101 -16.57 0.24 21.20
CA ARG A 101 -15.78 -0.32 20.09
C ARG A 101 -16.60 -1.39 19.38
N GLY A 102 -16.78 -1.22 18.08
CA GLY A 102 -17.40 -2.21 17.22
C GLY A 102 -16.54 -3.46 17.03
N ARG A 103 -17.12 -4.48 16.40
CA ARG A 103 -16.39 -5.70 16.03
C ARG A 103 -15.29 -5.38 15.02
N ARG A 104 -14.13 -6.01 15.22
CA ARG A 104 -13.00 -6.04 14.28
C ARG A 104 -13.41 -6.63 12.93
N ARG A 105 -12.97 -6.00 11.84
CA ARG A 105 -13.21 -6.38 10.44
C ARG A 105 -11.89 -6.33 9.69
N ILE A 106 -11.75 -7.16 8.67
CA ILE A 106 -10.58 -7.07 7.79
C ILE A 106 -10.93 -6.12 6.66
N LEU A 107 -10.13 -5.07 6.53
CA LEU A 107 -10.11 -4.17 5.39
C LEU A 107 -9.10 -4.68 4.37
N ARG A 108 -9.49 -4.78 3.10
CA ARG A 108 -8.58 -5.09 1.99
C ARG A 108 -8.61 -3.94 0.99
N VAL A 109 -7.44 -3.47 0.61
CA VAL A 109 -7.26 -2.39 -0.37
C VAL A 109 -6.36 -2.89 -1.49
N TRP A 110 -6.75 -2.56 -2.72
CA TRP A 110 -6.03 -2.94 -3.93
C TRP A 110 -5.78 -1.70 -4.79
N CYS A 111 -4.52 -1.35 -4.99
CA CYS A 111 -4.08 -0.25 -5.82
C CYS A 111 -3.29 -0.82 -7.01
N ASP A 112 -3.93 -0.88 -8.18
CA ASP A 112 -3.32 -1.48 -9.37
C ASP A 112 -2.57 -0.45 -10.21
N ASP A 113 -1.53 -0.91 -10.90
CA ASP A 113 -0.75 -0.14 -11.87
C ASP A 113 -0.17 1.17 -11.28
N VAL A 114 0.37 1.12 -10.06
CA VAL A 114 1.06 2.23 -9.41
C VAL A 114 2.46 2.39 -10.02
N ALA A 115 2.67 3.47 -10.75
CA ALA A 115 3.95 3.73 -11.41
C ALA A 115 5.04 4.16 -10.41
N LEU A 116 6.23 3.56 -10.53
CA LEU A 116 7.46 4.13 -10.00
C LEU A 116 8.00 5.13 -11.03
N THR A 117 8.12 6.39 -10.63
CA THR A 117 8.70 7.44 -11.47
C THR A 117 10.06 7.87 -10.90
N GLY A 118 11.08 7.91 -11.75
CA GLY A 118 12.43 8.35 -11.39
C GLY A 118 13.40 7.22 -10.99
N SER A 119 14.69 7.52 -11.03
CA SER A 119 15.78 6.59 -10.66
C SER A 119 15.87 6.32 -9.16
N SER A 120 15.19 7.12 -8.33
CA SER A 120 15.17 7.03 -6.86
C SER A 120 13.74 6.86 -6.31
N GLY A 121 13.30 5.60 -6.22
CA GLY A 121 12.59 5.05 -5.06
C GLY A 121 11.28 5.66 -4.54
N LYS A 122 10.56 6.49 -5.32
CA LYS A 122 9.23 6.98 -4.94
C LYS A 122 8.17 6.47 -5.91
N MET A 123 7.18 5.75 -5.38
CA MET A 123 5.94 5.39 -6.08
C MET A 123 5.04 6.62 -6.09
N THR A 124 5.41 7.62 -6.90
CA THR A 124 4.64 8.85 -7.08
C THR A 124 3.84 8.86 -8.36
N GLY A 125 3.66 7.69 -9.02
CA GLY A 125 2.68 7.53 -10.07
C GLY A 125 1.38 8.18 -9.61
N GLY A 126 0.94 9.21 -10.34
CA GLY A 126 -0.02 10.20 -9.85
C GLY A 126 -1.27 9.59 -9.20
N SER A 127 -1.94 10.37 -8.36
CA SER A 127 -3.05 9.92 -7.50
C SER A 127 -3.96 8.87 -8.15
N LYS A 128 -3.87 7.62 -7.70
CA LYS A 128 -4.74 6.52 -8.14
C LYS A 128 -5.78 6.18 -7.08
N LYS A 129 -7.01 5.96 -7.54
CA LYS A 129 -8.08 5.45 -6.68
C LYS A 129 -7.92 3.94 -6.51
N CYS A 130 -7.79 3.49 -5.27
CA CYS A 130 -7.72 2.07 -4.94
C CYS A 130 -9.12 1.48 -4.75
N SER A 131 -9.27 0.20 -5.04
CA SER A 131 -10.45 -0.59 -4.68
C SER A 131 -10.38 -0.97 -3.20
N VAL A 132 -11.55 -1.07 -2.54
CA VAL A 132 -11.67 -1.37 -1.11
C VAL A 132 -12.78 -2.40 -0.90
N ASP A 133 -12.46 -3.47 -0.15
CA ASP A 133 -13.35 -4.55 0.28
C ASP A 133 -13.33 -4.71 1.81
#